data_AF-A0A0G4LMD0-F1
#
_entry.id   AF-A0A0G4LMD0-F1
#
_cell.length_a   1.000
_cell.length_b   1.000
_cell.length_c   1.000
_cell.angle_alpha   90.00
_cell.angle_beta   90.00
_cell.angle_gamma   90.00
#
_symmetry.space_group_name_H-M   'P 1'
#
loop_
_entity.id
_entity.type
_entity.pdbx_description
1 polymer ?
#
loop_
_entity_poly.entity_id
_entity_poly.type
_entity_poly.pdbx_seq_one_letter_code
_entity_poly.pdbx_strand_id
1 'polypeptide(L)'
;MLELEPDAVTGRRGSIISYASLLSFQGGFTVPAYAASKGAVAQLTKSFANEWTSKGVTVNAIAPGYIETDMNEALLADKERLASISARIPAGRWGS
;
A
#
# COMPACT_ATOMS: atom_id res chain seq x y z
N MET A 1 -9.15 -10.12 16.59
CA MET A 1 -10.06 -10.35 15.44
C MET A 1 -10.50 -11.81 15.34
N LEU A 2 -9.60 -12.79 15.41
CA LEU A 2 -10.01 -14.21 15.37
C LEU A 2 -10.91 -14.63 16.55
N GLU A 3 -10.76 -13.96 17.69
CA GLU A 3 -11.61 -14.14 18.88
C GLU A 3 -12.97 -13.43 18.79
N LEU A 4 -13.20 -12.58 17.80
CA LEU A 4 -14.49 -11.89 17.63
C LEU A 4 -15.50 -12.86 17.04
N GLU A 5 -16.72 -12.93 17.58
CA GLU A 5 -17.81 -13.69 16.96
C GLU A 5 -18.04 -13.20 15.51
N PRO A 6 -18.23 -14.13 14.56
CA PRO A 6 -18.48 -13.75 13.17
C PRO A 6 -19.86 -13.12 13.06
N ASP A 7 -19.97 -12.09 12.24
CA ASP A 7 -21.26 -11.50 11.87
C ASP A 7 -22.21 -12.58 11.32
N ALA A 8 -23.42 -12.65 11.88
CA ALA A 8 -24.34 -13.75 11.63
C ALA A 8 -24.85 -13.82 10.18
N VAL A 9 -24.75 -12.73 9.42
CA VAL A 9 -25.22 -12.65 8.03
C VAL A 9 -24.07 -12.85 7.04
N THR A 10 -22.94 -12.19 7.28
CA THR A 10 -21.81 -12.12 6.36
C THR A 10 -20.69 -13.09 6.70
N GLY A 11 -20.70 -13.69 7.88
CA GLY A 11 -19.63 -14.55 8.40
C GLY A 11 -18.31 -13.81 8.68
N ARG A 12 -18.30 -12.47 8.58
CA ARG A 12 -17.10 -11.65 8.75
C ARG A 12 -16.81 -11.39 10.22
N ARG A 13 -15.56 -11.61 10.61
CA ARG A 13 -15.00 -11.22 11.91
C ARG A 13 -14.28 -9.87 11.85
N GLY A 14 -13.78 -9.48 10.67
CA GLY A 14 -13.11 -8.19 10.52
C GLY A 14 -12.36 -8.00 9.21
N SER A 15 -11.69 -6.86 9.13
CA SER A 15 -10.85 -6.49 7.99
C SER A 15 -9.58 -5.81 8.47
N ILE A 16 -8.46 -6.15 7.85
CA ILE A 16 -7.16 -5.51 8.03
C ILE A 16 -6.82 -4.83 6.71
N ILE A 17 -6.54 -3.53 6.79
CA ILE A 17 -6.04 -2.73 5.65
C ILE A 17 -4.70 -2.13 6.07
N SER A 18 -3.66 -2.46 5.32
CA SER A 18 -2.31 -1.93 5.53
C SER A 18 -1.87 -1.03 4.37
N TYR A 19 -0.82 -0.25 4.59
CA TYR A 19 -0.21 0.58 3.54
C TYR A 19 1.06 -0.09 3.02
N ALA A 20 0.97 -0.61 1.79
CA ALA A 20 2.09 -1.00 0.95
C ALA A 20 2.64 0.25 0.23
N SER A 21 3.12 0.12 -1.00
CA SER A 21 3.55 1.22 -1.86
C SER A 21 3.56 0.76 -3.31
N LEU A 22 3.55 1.69 -4.27
CA LEU A 22 3.97 1.38 -5.65
C LEU A 22 5.33 0.64 -5.68
N LEU A 23 6.21 0.92 -4.70
CA LEU A 23 7.52 0.29 -4.55
C LEU A 23 7.46 -1.15 -4.03
N SER A 24 6.27 -1.68 -3.73
CA SER A 24 6.05 -3.13 -3.57
C SER A 24 6.15 -3.88 -4.90
N PHE A 25 6.01 -3.19 -6.03
CA PHE A 25 6.01 -3.77 -7.38
C PHE A 25 7.22 -3.37 -8.23
N GLN A 26 7.93 -2.31 -7.82
CA GLN A 26 9.14 -1.83 -8.50
C GLN A 26 10.23 -1.44 -7.50
N GLY A 27 11.49 -1.48 -7.93
CA GLY A 27 12.60 -0.96 -7.14
C GLY A 27 12.50 0.57 -6.95
N GLY A 28 12.86 1.04 -5.77
CA GLY A 28 13.02 2.47 -5.48
C GLY A 28 14.47 2.90 -5.62
N PHE A 29 14.74 3.94 -6.40
CA PHE A 29 16.06 4.58 -6.42
C PHE A 29 16.33 5.25 -5.06
N THR A 30 17.54 5.10 -4.52
CA THR A 30 17.99 5.59 -3.19
C THR A 30 17.23 5.12 -1.96
N VAL A 31 16.22 4.26 -2.09
CA VAL A 31 15.36 3.81 -0.96
C VAL A 31 15.22 2.28 -0.85
N PRO A 32 16.31 1.49 -0.90
CA PRO A 32 16.22 0.02 -0.93
C PRO A 32 15.55 -0.57 0.31
N ALA A 33 15.81 -0.04 1.50
CA ALA A 33 15.18 -0.51 2.74
C ALA A 33 13.67 -0.25 2.77
N TYR A 34 13.23 0.89 2.23
CA TYR A 34 11.81 1.21 2.11
C TYR A 34 11.13 0.29 1.08
N ALA A 35 11.74 0.08 -0.10
CA ALA A 35 11.21 -0.84 -1.10
C ALA A 35 11.11 -2.27 -0.56
N ALA A 36 12.14 -2.76 0.14
CA ALA A 36 12.13 -4.07 0.78
C ALA A 36 11.00 -4.19 1.83
N SER A 37 10.86 -3.21 2.73
CA SER A 37 9.82 -3.25 3.76
C SER A 37 8.40 -3.21 3.17
N LYS A 38 8.15 -2.37 2.15
CA LYS A 38 6.84 -2.33 1.47
C LYS A 38 6.59 -3.57 0.61
N GLY A 39 7.62 -4.20 0.06
CA GLY A 39 7.53 -5.53 -0.54
C GLY A 39 7.12 -6.60 0.47
N ALA A 40 7.69 -6.56 1.68
CA ALA A 40 7.31 -7.47 2.77
C ALA A 40 5.85 -7.30 3.18
N VAL A 41 5.35 -6.06 3.32
CA VAL A 41 3.93 -5.79 3.60
C VAL A 41 3.02 -6.42 2.53
N ALA A 42 3.38 -6.31 1.26
CA ALA A 42 2.60 -6.90 0.18
C ALA A 42 2.58 -8.44 0.25
N GLN A 43 3.67 -9.08 0.64
CA GLN A 43 3.71 -10.54 0.82
C GLN A 43 2.96 -11.01 2.07
N LEU A 44 3.13 -10.31 3.21
CA LEU A 44 2.39 -10.59 4.43
C LEU A 44 0.88 -10.48 4.22
N THR A 45 0.44 -9.49 3.45
CA THR A 45 -0.98 -9.32 3.09
C THR A 45 -1.52 -10.57 2.39
N LYS A 46 -0.79 -11.10 1.41
CA LYS A 46 -1.18 -12.32 0.67
C LYS A 46 -1.20 -13.54 1.57
N SER A 47 -0.15 -13.72 2.39
CA SER A 47 -0.06 -14.85 3.31
C SER A 47 -1.23 -14.87 4.31
N PHE A 48 -1.53 -13.74 4.94
CA PHE A 48 -2.63 -13.64 5.91
C PHE A 48 -4.01 -13.69 5.24
N ALA A 49 -4.18 -13.12 4.04
CA ALA A 49 -5.41 -13.26 3.28
C ALA A 49 -5.72 -14.74 3.00
N ASN A 50 -4.72 -15.50 2.55
CA ASN A 50 -4.85 -16.93 2.29
C ASN A 50 -5.21 -17.71 3.57
N GLU A 51 -4.58 -17.37 4.69
CA GLU A 51 -4.76 -18.12 5.94
C GLU A 51 -6.07 -17.77 6.68
N TRP A 52 -6.52 -16.52 6.61
CA TRP A 52 -7.58 -16.01 7.51
C TRP A 52 -8.92 -15.73 6.85
N THR A 53 -9.01 -15.75 5.51
CA THR A 53 -10.29 -15.50 4.81
C THR A 53 -11.37 -16.52 5.22
N SER A 54 -11.02 -17.82 5.29
CA SER A 54 -11.95 -18.87 5.74
C SER A 54 -12.37 -18.73 7.21
N LYS A 55 -11.57 -17.99 8.00
CA LYS A 55 -11.87 -17.65 9.40
C LYS A 55 -12.70 -16.37 9.52
N GLY A 56 -13.13 -15.77 8.40
CA GLY A 56 -13.94 -14.56 8.36
C GLY A 56 -13.15 -13.25 8.44
N VAL A 57 -11.82 -13.27 8.30
CA VAL A 57 -10.99 -12.04 8.32
C VAL A 57 -10.44 -11.77 6.93
N THR A 58 -10.70 -10.57 6.42
CA THR A 58 -10.12 -10.11 5.15
C THR A 58 -8.84 -9.32 5.41
N VAL A 59 -7.82 -9.51 4.57
CA VAL A 59 -6.55 -8.79 4.69
C VAL A 59 -6.20 -8.21 3.33
N ASN A 60 -6.08 -6.88 3.28
CA ASN A 60 -5.77 -6.13 2.07
C ASN A 60 -4.67 -5.10 2.34
N ALA A 61 -4.05 -4.63 1.27
CA ALA A 61 -3.12 -3.52 1.33
C ALA A 61 -3.42 -2.53 0.21
N ILE A 62 -3.35 -1.25 0.54
CA ILE A 62 -3.37 -0.17 -0.43
C ILE A 62 -1.91 0.10 -0.79
N ALA A 63 -1.60 0.22 -2.08
CA ALA A 63 -0.28 0.55 -2.57
C ALA A 63 -0.30 1.94 -3.23
N PRO A 64 -0.17 3.03 -2.45
CA PRO A 64 -0.21 4.37 -3.02
C PRO A 64 0.91 4.61 -4.01
N GLY A 65 0.58 5.38 -5.04
CA GLY A 65 1.54 6.04 -5.93
C GLY A 65 2.20 7.24 -5.26
N TYR A 66 2.51 8.27 -6.06
CA TYR A 66 2.95 9.55 -5.53
C TYR A 66 1.74 10.38 -5.05
N ILE A 67 1.78 10.79 -3.78
CA ILE A 67 0.73 11.54 -3.09
C ILE A 67 1.30 12.88 -2.63
N GLU A 68 0.57 13.97 -2.82
CA GLU A 68 0.95 15.30 -2.36
C GLU A 68 0.77 15.37 -0.83
N THR A 69 1.87 15.19 -0.10
CA THR A 69 1.92 15.26 1.36
C THR A 69 3.20 15.96 1.79
N ASP A 70 3.24 16.43 3.04
CA ASP A 70 4.41 17.08 3.66
C ASP A 70 5.69 16.23 3.54
N MET A 71 5.55 14.89 3.61
CA MET A 71 6.66 13.96 3.44
C MET A 71 7.35 14.07 2.06
N ASN A 72 6.61 14.50 1.05
CA ASN A 72 7.08 14.63 -0.32
C ASN A 72 7.45 16.07 -0.70
N GLU A 73 7.47 17.03 0.23
CA GLU A 73 7.83 18.44 -0.04
C GLU A 73 9.14 18.59 -0.82
N ALA A 74 10.17 17.85 -0.44
CA ALA A 74 11.47 17.89 -1.13
C ALA A 74 11.37 17.39 -2.59
N LEU A 75 10.53 16.39 -2.87
CA LEU A 75 10.28 15.91 -4.23
C LEU A 75 9.43 16.89 -5.05
N LEU A 76 8.48 17.56 -4.40
CA LEU A 76 7.63 18.58 -5.04
C LEU A 76 8.44 19.85 -5.37
N ALA A 77 9.42 20.21 -4.54
CA ALA A 77 10.30 21.36 -4.76
C ALA A 77 11.35 21.13 -5.85
N ASP A 78 11.74 19.88 -6.10
CA ASP A 78 12.67 19.51 -7.16
C ASP A 78 11.94 19.42 -8.52
N LYS A 79 12.10 20.45 -9.34
CA LYS A 79 11.43 20.57 -10.64
C LYS A 79 11.74 19.42 -11.59
N GLU A 80 12.97 18.91 -11.59
CA GLU A 80 13.38 17.83 -12.48
C GLU A 80 12.75 16.51 -12.05
N ARG A 81 12.81 16.20 -10.75
CA ARG A 81 12.19 15.00 -10.17
C ARG A 81 10.67 15.05 -10.31
N LEU A 82 10.05 16.19 -10.01
CA LEU A 82 8.62 16.39 -10.15
C LEU A 82 8.18 16.16 -11.60
N ALA A 83 8.86 16.74 -12.59
CA ALA A 83 8.54 16.55 -14.00
C ALA A 83 8.71 15.08 -14.42
N SER A 84 9.83 14.45 -14.05
CA SER A 84 10.14 13.05 -14.37
C SER A 84 9.14 12.06 -13.75
N ILE A 85 8.70 12.32 -12.52
CA ILE A 85 7.67 11.53 -11.83
C ILE A 85 6.31 11.74 -12.50
N SER A 86 5.89 12.99 -12.66
CA SER A 86 4.56 13.33 -13.18
C SER A 86 4.34 12.83 -14.60
N ALA A 87 5.38 12.84 -15.45
CA ALA A 87 5.32 12.31 -16.81
C ALA A 87 4.97 10.81 -16.88
N ARG A 88 5.20 10.05 -15.80
CA ARG A 88 4.91 8.62 -15.70
C ARG A 88 3.59 8.31 -15.00
N ILE A 89 2.85 9.33 -14.54
CA ILE A 89 1.55 9.15 -13.88
C ILE A 89 0.45 9.23 -14.95
N PRO A 90 -0.26 8.13 -15.27
CA PRO A 90 -1.26 8.14 -16.35
C PRO A 90 -2.44 9.07 -16.07
N ALA A 91 -2.75 9.33 -14.79
CA ALA A 91 -3.81 10.26 -14.40
C ALA A 91 -3.44 11.74 -14.59
N GLY A 92 -2.20 12.05 -14.96
CA GLY A 92 -1.73 13.42 -15.19
C GLY A 92 -1.63 14.30 -13.93
N ARG A 93 -1.79 13.71 -12.73
CA ARG A 93 -1.74 14.42 -11.45
C ARG A 93 -1.29 13.48 -10.33
N TRP A 94 -0.77 14.05 -9.25
CA TRP A 94 -0.49 13.30 -8.04
C TRP A 94 -1.80 13.01 -7.27
N GLY A 95 -1.74 12.04 -6.36
CA GLY A 95 -2.86 11.78 -5.44
C GLY A 95 -2.95 12.84 -4.35
N SER A 96 -4.12 12.95 -3.73
CA SER A 96 -4.46 13.86 -2.63
C SER A 96 -5.06 13.07 -1.48
#